data_AF-A0A1X6MU08-F1
#
_entry.id   AF-A0A1X6MU08-F1
#
_cell.length_a   1.000
_cell.length_b   1.000
_cell.length_c   1.000
_cell.angle_alpha   90.00
_cell.angle_beta   90.00
_cell.angle_gamma   90.00
#
_symmetry.space_group_name_H-M   'P 1'
#
loop_
_entity.id
_entity.type
_entity.pdbx_description
1 polymer ?
#
loop_
_entity_poly.entity_id
_entity_poly.type
_entity_poly.pdbx_seq_one_letter_code
_entity_poly.pdbx_strand_id
1 'polypeptide(L)' 'DPRPSWVFPLSRFANYVVIPGTLLYAVFFADFGEKEHVFMPARRWLDRQKAAFFSLSDAEREIAGVAGEPP' A
#
# COMPACT_ATOMS: atom_id res chain seq x y z
N ASP A 1 -37.04 -19.68 -2.15
CA ASP A 1 -36.24 -18.58 -2.72
C ASP A 1 -35.84 -18.98 -4.14
N PRO A 2 -36.24 -18.27 -5.20
CA PRO A 2 -35.97 -18.65 -6.59
C PRO A 2 -34.54 -18.30 -7.06
N ARG A 3 -33.71 -17.71 -6.20
CA ARG A 3 -32.35 -17.30 -6.59
C ARG A 3 -31.43 -18.51 -6.79
N PRO A 4 -30.57 -18.51 -7.83
CA PRO A 4 -29.58 -19.57 -8.02
C PRO A 4 -28.65 -19.72 -6.81
N SER A 5 -28.30 -20.96 -6.45
CA SER A 5 -27.52 -21.27 -5.23
C SER A 5 -26.13 -20.65 -5.20
N TRP A 6 -25.56 -20.30 -6.36
CA TRP A 6 -24.25 -19.66 -6.49
C TRP A 6 -24.27 -18.15 -6.19
N VAL A 7 -25.43 -17.51 -6.12
CA VAL A 7 -25.54 -16.06 -5.90
C VAL A 7 -24.99 -15.66 -4.53
N PHE A 8 -25.30 -16.43 -3.48
CA PHE A 8 -24.82 -16.16 -2.13
C PHE A 8 -23.31 -16.32 -1.95
N PRO A 9 -22.66 -17.42 -2.38
CA PRO A 9 -21.20 -17.53 -2.28
C PRO A 9 -20.48 -16.51 -3.16
N LEU A 10 -20.99 -16.21 -4.37
CA LEU A 10 -20.42 -15.15 -5.21
C LEU A 10 -20.52 -13.79 -4.53
N SER A 11 -21.68 -13.45 -3.96
CA SER A 11 -21.87 -12.19 -3.24
C SER A 11 -20.94 -12.08 -2.02
N ARG A 12 -20.76 -13.16 -1.25
CA ARG A 12 -19.76 -13.16 -0.17
C ARG A 12 -18.36 -12.92 -0.71
N PHE A 13 -17.95 -13.67 -1.74
CA PHE A 13 -16.63 -13.53 -2.34
C PHE A 13 -16.39 -12.11 -2.85
N ALA A 14 -17.35 -11.56 -3.60
CA ALA A 14 -17.29 -10.20 -4.11
C ALA A 14 -17.14 -9.18 -2.98
N ASN A 15 -17.87 -9.30 -1.89
CA ASN A 15 -17.71 -8.39 -0.75
C ASN A 15 -16.31 -8.48 -0.11
N TYR A 16 -15.76 -9.70 0.05
CA TYR A 16 -14.42 -9.88 0.60
C TYR A 16 -13.28 -9.43 -0.32
N VAL A 17 -13.55 -9.25 -1.62
CA VAL A 17 -12.56 -8.75 -2.58
C VAL A 17 -12.72 -7.25 -2.83
N VAL A 18 -13.94 -6.83 -3.14
CA VAL A 18 -14.26 -5.45 -3.54
C VAL A 18 -14.06 -4.48 -2.39
N ILE A 19 -14.54 -4.80 -1.18
CA ILE A 19 -14.43 -3.89 -0.04
C ILE A 19 -12.95 -3.68 0.34
N PRO A 20 -12.13 -4.73 0.61
CA PRO A 20 -10.71 -4.53 0.90
C PRO A 20 -9.93 -3.93 -0.26
N GLY A 21 -10.24 -4.34 -1.51
CA GLY A 21 -9.60 -3.79 -2.71
C GLY A 21 -9.84 -2.28 -2.86
N THR A 22 -11.07 -1.83 -2.60
CA THR A 22 -11.43 -0.41 -2.64
C THR A 22 -10.71 0.38 -1.55
N LEU A 23 -10.61 -0.18 -0.33
CA LEU A 23 -9.86 0.46 0.75
C LEU A 23 -8.37 0.59 0.42
N LEU A 24 -7.74 -0.46 -0.10
CA LEU A 24 -6.34 -0.41 -0.52
C LEU A 24 -6.11 0.61 -1.65
N TYR A 25 -7.00 0.61 -2.65
CA TYR A 25 -6.96 1.59 -3.73
C TYR A 25 -7.08 3.02 -3.19
N ALA A 26 -8.05 3.28 -2.32
CA ALA A 26 -8.24 4.58 -1.70
C ALA A 26 -6.98 5.01 -0.92
N VAL A 27 -6.47 4.15 -0.04
CA VAL A 27 -5.33 4.50 0.82
C VAL A 27 -4.07 4.80 0.00
N PHE A 28 -3.75 4.00 -1.02
CA PHE A 28 -2.43 4.06 -1.67
C PHE A 28 -2.40 4.58 -3.11
N PHE A 29 -3.53 4.61 -3.82
CA PHE A 29 -3.55 4.92 -5.26
C PHE A 29 -4.49 6.06 -5.65
N ALA A 30 -5.62 6.21 -4.96
CA ALA A 30 -6.61 7.23 -5.31
C ALA A 30 -6.05 8.65 -5.22
N ASP A 31 -6.36 9.50 -6.18
CA ASP A 31 -5.98 10.92 -6.15
C ASP A 31 -7.05 11.72 -5.38
N PHE A 32 -6.66 12.35 -4.27
CA PHE A 32 -7.53 13.22 -3.46
C PHE A 32 -7.23 14.71 -3.67
N GLY A 33 -6.40 15.04 -4.67
CA GLY A 33 -5.93 16.39 -4.96
C GLY A 33 -4.81 16.86 -4.03
N GLU A 34 -4.53 18.16 -4.08
CA GLU A 34 -3.34 18.76 -3.45
C GLU A 34 -3.43 18.93 -1.92
N LYS A 35 -4.62 18.75 -1.34
CA LYS A 35 -4.84 18.94 0.11
C LYS A 35 -4.46 17.67 0.88
N GLU A 36 -3.96 17.87 2.10
CA GLU A 36 -3.70 16.75 3.01
C GLU A 36 -5.01 15.98 3.28
N HIS A 37 -4.96 14.66 3.15
CA HIS A 37 -6.09 13.77 3.39
C HIS A 37 -5.73 12.72 4.44
N VAL A 38 -6.76 12.05 4.98
CA VAL A 38 -6.65 11.13 6.12
C VAL A 38 -5.68 9.95 5.89
N PHE A 39 -5.40 9.60 4.64
CA PHE A 39 -4.50 8.49 4.30
C PHE A 39 -3.04 8.90 4.11
N MET A 40 -2.71 10.20 4.21
CA MET A 40 -1.33 10.69 4.08
C MET A 40 -0.34 10.06 5.06
N PRO A 41 -0.67 9.79 6.34
CA PRO A 41 0.24 9.08 7.23
C PRO A 41 0.62 7.68 6.72
N ALA A 42 -0.34 6.93 6.17
CA ALA A 42 -0.11 5.60 5.61
C ALA A 42 0.76 5.65 4.34
N ARG A 43 0.52 6.65 3.46
CA ARG A 43 1.35 6.88 2.27
C ARG A 43 2.80 7.21 2.64
N ARG A 44 3.00 8.17 3.55
CA ARG A 44 4.34 8.53 4.06
C ARG A 44 5.04 7.34 4.70
N TRP A 45 4.31 6.47 5.41
CA TRP A 45 4.88 5.23 5.93
C TRP A 45 5.34 4.31 4.80
N LEU A 46 4.50 4.07 3.79
CA LEU A 46 4.84 3.24 2.65
C LEU A 46 6.05 3.79 1.89
N ASP A 47 6.12 5.11 1.70
CA ASP A 47 7.26 5.75 1.04
C ASP A 47 8.57 5.52 1.80
N ARG A 48 8.54 5.59 3.15
CA ARG A 48 9.70 5.24 3.98
C ARG A 48 10.08 3.77 3.85
N GLN A 49 9.10 2.86 3.77
CA GLN A 49 9.38 1.44 3.57
C GLN A 49 9.99 1.18 2.20
N LYS A 50 9.48 1.84 1.14
CA LYS A 50 10.05 1.75 -0.21
C LYS A 50 11.48 2.30 -0.23
N ALA A 51 11.71 3.46 0.39
CA ALA A 51 13.04 4.06 0.48
C ALA A 51 14.01 3.13 1.22
N ALA A 52 13.62 2.56 2.36
CA ALA A 52 14.45 1.62 3.11
C ALA A 52 14.72 0.32 2.33
N PHE A 53 13.74 -0.20 1.59
CA PHE A 53 13.89 -1.45 0.83
C PHE A 53 14.76 -1.27 -0.43
N PHE A 54 14.66 -0.13 -1.10
CA PHE A 54 15.42 0.16 -2.32
C PHE A 54 16.70 0.97 -2.06
N SER A 55 17.12 1.13 -0.80
CA SER A 55 18.40 1.73 -0.44
C SER A 55 19.29 0.71 0.25
N LEU A 56 20.60 0.98 0.24
CA LEU A 56 21.57 0.18 0.96
C LEU A 56 21.33 0.31 2.47
N SER A 57 21.40 -0.82 3.16
CA SER A 57 21.55 -0.84 4.61
C SER A 57 22.87 -0.18 5.03
N ASP A 58 22.98 0.23 6.30
CA ASP A 58 24.19 0.91 6.79
C ASP A 58 25.45 0.04 6.65
N ALA A 59 25.32 -1.27 6.85
CA ALA A 59 26.41 -2.22 6.63
C ALA A 59 26.80 -2.33 5.15
N GLU A 60 25.82 -2.34 4.23
CA GLU A 60 26.11 -2.34 2.80
C GLU A 60 26.75 -1.03 2.34
N ARG A 61 26.40 0.11 2.95
CA ARG A 61 27.06 1.40 2.70
C ARG A 61 28.51 1.43 3.16
N GLU A 62 28.81 0.79 4.29
CA GLU A 62 30.17 0.65 4.79
C GLU A 62 31.02 -0.18 3.82
N ILE A 63 30.50 -1.32 3.37
CA ILE A 63 31.17 -2.18 2.38
C ILE A 63 31.35 -1.46 1.04
N ALA A 64 30.35 -0.68 0.62
CA ALA A 64 30.40 0.11 -0.60
C ALA A 64 31.26 1.38 -0.49
N GLY A 65 31.76 1.71 0.71
CA GLY A 65 32.62 2.87 0.95
C GLY A 65 31.91 4.24 0.91
N VAL A 66 30.59 4.28 1.04
CA VAL A 66 29.75 5.49 0.96
C VAL A 66 29.18 5.93 2.32
N ALA A 67 29.77 5.50 3.43
CA ALA A 67 29.27 5.69 4.80
C ALA A 67 29.12 7.15 5.29
N GLY A 68 29.45 8.16 4.48
CA GLY A 68 29.29 9.58 4.80
C GLY A 68 28.40 10.37 3.84
N GLU A 69 27.90 9.73 2.78
CA GLU A 69 27.04 10.37 1.77
C GLU A 69 25.56 10.17 2.15
N PRO A 70 24.71 11.21 2.11
CA PRO A 70 23.28 11.04 2.38
C PRO A 70 22.59 10.13 1.33
N PRO A 71 21.55 9.37 1.73
CA PRO A 71 20.74 8.53 0.84
C PRO A 71 20.14 9.24 -0.37
#